data_AF-A0A368GNJ2-F1
#
_entry.id   AF-A0A368GNJ2-F1
#
_cell.length_a   1.000
_cell.length_b   1.000
_cell.length_c   1.000
_cell.angle_alpha   90.00
_cell.angle_beta   90.00
_cell.angle_gamma   90.00
#
_symmetry.space_group_name_H-M   'P 1'
#
loop_
_entity.id
_entity.type
_entity.pdbx_description
1 polymer ?
#
loop_
_entity_poly.entity_id
_entity_poly.type
_entity_poly.pdbx_seq_one_letter_code
_entity_poly.pdbx_strand_id
1 'polypeptide(L)'
;HFEYTKTHPETSASFVNRQVLWWFGPLVSKASKDSLEIDNLFDLDDDLQADNLTALWETEWNKSVRDYEVRKRSQSSSSNFYTDEKTPLISSNGKGYGTGKNTKEAIKEEVPLPSIIGVLWRMFKWELIGGSVIKLFSDLIQFANPAFLSLLITFTEDPDAPLYEGLFFSGGLFISGVLRSLLLNNYFTLMFRVGTKIQSTLTTAVYNKTLKLSNSSRRQKTQGEIVNLMAIDVDRFRLITPQLQQYWSSPMQVIICMVLLWQTVGFAVFAGFLVMISLIPFNICMSLISKKWTVQQMRLKDERIRMTNEVLSGIKVVKLYAWEPALEDVVDEIRVKEMSLVRKAGIVKTLADMLNIAAPFLVTSPCFSVFFCHFYFVT
;
A
#
# COMPACT_ATOMS: atom_id res chain seq x y z
N HIS A 1 35.42 -6.32 30.57
CA HIS A 1 35.28 -6.45 29.11
C HIS A 1 34.33 -5.35 28.67
N PHE A 2 34.83 -4.32 27.98
CA PHE A 2 33.95 -3.29 27.42
C PHE A 2 33.19 -3.91 26.26
N GLU A 3 31.88 -4.12 26.43
CA GLU A 3 30.97 -4.37 25.32
C GLU A 3 31.02 -3.12 24.43
N TYR A 4 31.71 -3.22 23.30
CA TYR A 4 31.49 -2.30 22.21
C TYR A 4 30.08 -2.57 21.70
N THR A 5 29.10 -1.83 22.22
CA THR A 5 27.79 -1.68 21.56
C THR A 5 28.07 -1.39 20.10
N LYS A 6 27.63 -2.29 19.20
CA LYS A 6 27.80 -2.11 17.75
C LYS A 6 26.86 -1.01 17.30
N THR A 7 27.25 0.24 17.55
CA THR A 7 26.52 1.42 17.11
C THR A 7 26.21 1.29 15.63
N HIS A 8 24.95 1.45 15.26
CA HIS A 8 24.49 1.28 13.89
C HIS A 8 25.32 2.18 12.95
N PRO A 9 26.06 1.63 11.97
CA PRO A 9 27.07 2.36 11.20
C PRO A 9 26.49 3.54 10.42
N GLU A 10 25.18 3.55 10.16
CA GLU A 10 24.49 4.67 9.55
C GLU A 10 24.56 5.96 10.38
N THR A 11 24.50 5.89 11.72
CA THR A 11 24.53 7.10 12.56
C THR A 11 25.87 7.81 12.47
N SER A 12 26.95 7.05 12.30
CA SER A 12 28.31 7.56 12.06
C SER A 12 28.60 7.92 10.59
N ALA A 13 27.74 7.51 9.65
CA ALA A 13 27.96 7.69 8.22
C ALA A 13 27.74 9.15 7.78
N SER A 14 28.58 9.63 6.86
CA SER A 14 28.43 10.93 6.20
C SER A 14 27.14 11.00 5.36
N PHE A 15 26.68 12.21 5.05
CA PHE A 15 25.44 12.40 4.28
C PHE A 15 25.44 11.63 2.96
N VAL A 16 26.52 11.73 2.17
CA VAL A 16 26.64 11.03 0.88
C VAL A 16 26.62 9.51 1.07
N ASN A 17 27.30 9.02 2.11
CA ASN A 17 27.31 7.60 2.44
C ASN A 17 25.89 7.09 2.79
N ARG A 18 25.10 7.87 3.53
CA ARG A 18 23.69 7.54 3.82
C ARG A 18 22.82 7.51 2.57
N GLN A 19 23.01 8.46 1.64
CA GLN A 19 22.22 8.54 0.41
C GLN A 19 22.47 7.36 -0.54
N VAL A 20 23.74 6.94 -0.66
CA VAL A 20 24.16 5.84 -1.54
C VAL A 20 24.11 4.48 -0.82
N LEU A 21 23.76 4.45 0.47
CA LEU A 21 23.74 3.26 1.33
C LEU A 21 25.10 2.53 1.37
N TRP A 22 26.19 3.27 1.25
CA TRP A 22 27.53 2.68 1.17
C TRP A 22 27.96 1.98 2.47
N TRP A 23 27.43 2.42 3.61
CA TRP A 23 27.64 1.86 4.94
C TRP A 23 27.17 0.41 5.06
N PHE A 24 26.27 -0.04 4.16
CA PHE A 24 25.79 -1.41 4.10
C PHE A 24 26.76 -2.36 3.38
N GLY A 25 27.68 -1.82 2.58
CA GLY A 25 28.64 -2.58 1.77
C GLY A 25 29.48 -3.61 2.54
N PRO A 26 30.02 -3.31 3.74
CA PRO A 26 30.77 -4.28 4.55
C PRO A 26 29.94 -5.51 4.94
N LEU A 27 28.65 -5.33 5.24
CA LEU A 27 27.77 -6.45 5.58
C LEU A 27 27.51 -7.32 4.36
N VAL A 28 27.29 -6.73 3.18
CA VAL A 28 27.13 -7.46 1.92
C VAL A 28 28.40 -8.24 1.57
N SER A 29 29.57 -7.62 1.74
CA SER A 29 30.85 -8.29 1.49
C SER A 29 31.06 -9.49 2.42
N LYS A 30 30.66 -9.36 3.69
CA LYS A 30 30.70 -10.46 4.66
C LYS A 30 29.70 -11.57 4.30
N ALA A 31 28.46 -11.20 3.97
CA ALA A 31 27.41 -12.13 3.55
C ALA A 31 27.75 -12.92 2.29
N SER A 32 28.58 -12.33 1.41
CA SER A 32 29.08 -13.00 0.20
C SER A 32 30.15 -14.05 0.49
N LYS A 33 30.83 -13.97 1.63
CA LYS A 33 31.94 -14.86 2.00
C LYS A 33 31.48 -15.94 2.98
N ASP A 34 30.69 -15.55 3.96
CA ASP A 34 30.27 -16.40 5.07
C ASP A 34 28.74 -16.34 5.26
N SER A 35 28.15 -17.39 5.83
CA SER A 35 26.75 -17.35 6.26
C SER A 35 26.57 -16.32 7.37
N LEU A 36 25.60 -15.42 7.21
CA LEU A 36 25.29 -14.41 8.22
C LEU A 36 24.71 -15.04 9.48
N GLU A 37 25.33 -14.75 10.61
CA GLU A 37 24.82 -15.08 11.95
C GLU A 37 24.16 -13.85 12.60
N ILE A 38 23.30 -14.06 13.60
CA ILE A 38 22.58 -12.98 14.31
C ILE A 38 23.57 -11.99 14.92
N ASP A 39 24.69 -12.49 15.47
CA ASP A 39 25.75 -11.68 16.06
C ASP A 39 26.47 -10.78 15.05
N ASN A 40 26.27 -10.99 13.73
CA ASN A 40 26.84 -10.15 12.69
C ASN A 40 25.96 -8.96 12.32
N LEU A 41 24.72 -8.91 12.81
CA LEU A 41 23.80 -7.81 12.54
C LEU A 41 24.11 -6.62 13.45
N PHE A 42 23.71 -5.44 12.98
CA PHE A 42 23.83 -4.20 13.75
C PHE A 42 22.63 -4.05 14.68
N ASP A 43 22.88 -3.49 15.85
CA ASP A 43 21.79 -3.11 16.75
C ASP A 43 20.98 -1.97 16.14
N LEU A 44 19.70 -1.93 16.49
CA LEU A 44 18.78 -0.88 16.06
C LEU A 44 19.15 0.45 16.71
N ASP A 45 19.01 1.53 15.95
CA ASP A 45 19.11 2.89 16.45
C ASP A 45 18.07 3.13 17.56
N ASP A 46 18.39 3.98 18.54
CA ASP A 46 17.54 4.20 19.72
C ASP A 46 16.14 4.71 19.32
N ASP A 47 16.06 5.57 18.30
CA ASP A 47 14.80 6.09 17.74
C ASP A 47 13.90 5.01 17.09
N LEU A 48 14.49 3.87 16.72
CA LEU A 48 13.79 2.74 16.10
C LEU A 48 13.40 1.65 17.11
N GLN A 49 13.86 1.75 18.36
CA GLN A 49 13.56 0.79 19.39
C GLN A 49 12.08 0.85 19.81
N ALA A 50 11.55 -0.32 20.18
CA ALA A 50 10.14 -0.46 20.52
C ALA A 50 9.74 0.38 21.74
N ASP A 51 10.64 0.59 22.70
CA ASP A 51 10.36 1.32 23.94
C ASP A 51 10.02 2.79 23.66
N ASN A 52 10.83 3.46 22.85
CA ASN A 52 10.61 4.85 22.45
C ASN A 52 9.33 5.00 21.62
N LEU A 53 9.10 4.11 20.66
CA LEU A 53 7.88 4.11 19.84
C LEU A 53 6.63 3.85 20.69
N THR A 54 6.72 3.00 21.70
CA THR A 54 5.61 2.67 22.60
C THR A 54 5.27 3.85 23.51
N ALA A 55 6.28 4.54 24.05
CA ALA A 55 6.07 5.74 24.86
C ALA A 55 5.35 6.85 24.06
N LEU A 56 5.78 7.07 22.81
CA LEU A 56 5.13 8.01 21.89
C LEU A 56 3.67 7.59 21.59
N TRP A 57 3.45 6.30 21.31
CA TRP A 57 2.13 5.75 21.08
C TRP A 57 1.20 5.94 22.27
N GLU A 58 1.63 5.58 23.47
CA GLU A 58 0.80 5.71 24.68
C GLU A 58 0.42 7.17 24.93
N THR A 59 1.34 8.10 24.69
CA THR A 59 1.09 9.54 24.85
C THR A 59 -0.03 10.03 23.91
N GLU A 60 0.07 9.74 22.61
CA GLU A 60 -0.92 10.17 21.61
C GLU A 60 -2.22 9.36 21.66
N TRP A 61 -2.15 8.07 21.98
CA TRP A 61 -3.31 7.21 22.15
C TRP A 61 -4.14 7.63 23.36
N ASN A 62 -3.51 7.84 24.52
CA ASN A 62 -4.20 8.29 25.73
C ASN A 62 -4.83 9.68 25.55
N LYS A 63 -4.19 10.58 24.80
CA LYS A 63 -4.80 11.85 24.39
C LYS A 63 -6.08 11.62 23.58
N SER A 64 -6.03 10.75 22.58
CA SER A 64 -7.17 10.44 21.71
C SER A 64 -8.32 9.74 22.45
N VAL A 65 -8.02 8.89 23.42
CA VAL A 65 -9.01 8.25 24.28
C VAL A 65 -9.67 9.28 25.19
N ARG A 66 -8.91 10.20 25.80
CA ARG A 66 -9.47 11.30 26.60
C ARG A 66 -10.41 12.19 25.77
N ASP A 67 -10.00 12.57 24.57
CA ASP A 67 -10.84 13.37 23.66
C ASP A 67 -12.13 12.63 23.25
N TYR A 68 -12.07 11.30 23.12
CA TYR A 68 -13.25 10.46 22.90
C TYR A 68 -14.17 10.43 24.13
N GLU A 69 -13.62 10.23 25.33
CA GLU A 69 -14.41 10.19 26.58
C GLU A 69 -15.11 11.52 26.86
N VAL A 70 -14.44 12.65 26.60
CA VAL A 70 -15.05 13.99 26.72
C VAL A 70 -16.22 14.14 25.76
N ARG A 71 -16.04 13.78 24.47
CA ARG A 71 -17.13 13.82 23.48
C ARG A 71 -18.31 12.93 23.86
N LYS A 72 -18.03 11.72 24.35
CA LYS A 72 -19.06 10.78 24.85
C LYS A 72 -19.83 11.34 26.03
N ARG A 73 -19.15 11.97 27.00
CA ARG A 73 -19.79 12.61 28.16
C ARG A 73 -20.67 13.79 27.72
N SER A 74 -20.16 14.68 26.86
CA SER A 74 -20.92 15.84 26.38
C SER A 74 -22.21 15.43 25.65
N GLN A 75 -22.17 14.38 24.83
CA GLN A 75 -23.38 13.90 24.14
C GLN A 75 -24.39 13.26 25.09
N SER A 76 -23.92 12.51 26.10
CA SER A 76 -24.78 11.92 27.13
C SER A 76 -25.44 12.98 28.03
N SER A 77 -24.74 14.08 28.31
CA SER A 77 -25.30 15.22 29.05
C SER A 77 -26.34 15.98 28.22
N SER A 78 -26.07 16.21 26.93
CA SER A 78 -27.04 16.86 26.03
C SER A 78 -28.31 16.03 25.83
N SER A 79 -28.23 14.69 25.76
CA SER A 79 -29.43 13.85 25.65
C SER A 79 -30.31 13.87 26.90
N ASN A 80 -29.71 13.99 28.08
CA ASN A 80 -30.48 14.05 29.34
C ASN A 80 -31.19 15.39 29.53
N PHE A 81 -30.63 16.49 29.00
CA PHE A 81 -31.24 17.83 29.08
C PHE A 81 -32.57 17.94 28.30
N TYR A 82 -32.73 17.20 27.19
CA TYR A 82 -33.99 17.20 26.42
C TYR A 82 -35.07 16.24 26.98
N THR A 83 -34.73 15.36 27.92
CA THR A 83 -35.70 14.41 28.51
C THR A 83 -36.31 14.85 29.84
N ASP A 84 -35.80 15.92 30.46
CA ASP A 84 -36.22 16.34 31.81
C ASP A 84 -37.40 17.34 31.86
N GLU A 85 -37.98 17.76 30.72
CA GLU A 85 -39.16 18.65 30.72
C GLU A 85 -40.51 17.94 30.88
N LYS A 86 -40.53 16.63 31.13
CA LYS A 86 -41.77 15.93 31.58
C LYS A 86 -41.66 15.54 33.04
N THR A 87 -41.79 16.53 33.91
CA THR A 87 -42.19 16.35 35.30
C THR A 87 -43.40 15.43 35.41
N PRO A 88 -43.35 14.32 36.17
CA PRO A 88 -44.45 13.37 36.32
C PRO A 88 -45.54 13.85 37.32
N LEU A 89 -45.54 15.13 37.68
CA LEU A 89 -46.31 15.67 38.81
C LEU A 89 -47.67 16.30 38.44
N ILE A 90 -48.08 16.25 37.17
CA ILE A 90 -49.46 16.59 36.77
C ILE A 90 -50.01 15.47 35.88
N SER A 91 -50.37 14.34 36.50
CA SER A 91 -51.37 13.43 35.93
C SER A 91 -52.51 13.22 36.94
N SER A 92 -53.18 14.33 37.29
CA SER A 92 -54.52 14.25 37.84
C SER A 92 -55.49 14.01 36.69
N ASN A 93 -56.10 12.82 36.67
CA ASN A 93 -57.37 12.46 36.05
C ASN A 93 -57.75 13.18 34.75
N GLY A 94 -57.52 12.50 33.62
CA GLY A 94 -58.17 12.82 32.36
C GLY A 94 -58.13 11.63 31.41
N LYS A 95 -59.23 10.88 31.32
CA LYS A 95 -59.47 9.93 30.22
C LYS A 95 -59.46 10.73 28.90
N GLY A 96 -58.53 10.43 28.01
CA GLY A 96 -58.45 11.01 26.67
C GLY A 96 -57.98 9.97 25.65
N TYR A 97 -58.92 9.53 24.82
CA TYR A 97 -58.72 8.66 23.67
C TYR A 97 -57.85 9.32 22.59
N GLY A 98 -56.98 8.52 21.95
CA GLY A 98 -56.63 8.69 20.53
C GLY A 98 -55.65 9.81 20.17
N THR A 99 -54.39 9.45 19.95
CA THR A 99 -53.47 9.98 18.91
C THR A 99 -52.19 9.14 19.06
N GLY A 100 -51.87 8.23 18.15
CA GLY A 100 -51.49 8.56 16.79
C GLY A 100 -49.97 8.45 16.71
N LYS A 101 -49.50 7.31 16.19
CA LYS A 101 -48.14 7.00 15.71
C LYS A 101 -47.25 8.22 15.48
N ASN A 102 -46.04 8.20 16.07
CA ASN A 102 -44.74 8.49 15.45
C ASN A 102 -43.73 8.97 16.52
N THR A 103 -43.35 8.08 17.44
CA THR A 103 -42.05 8.24 18.08
C THR A 103 -41.02 7.83 17.03
N LYS A 104 -40.56 8.79 16.23
CA LYS A 104 -39.35 8.62 15.43
C LYS A 104 -38.27 8.14 16.39
N GLU A 105 -37.81 6.91 16.21
CA GLU A 105 -36.57 6.42 16.81
C GLU A 105 -35.49 7.44 16.45
N ALA A 106 -35.13 8.30 17.40
CA ALA A 106 -34.02 9.20 17.25
C ALA A 106 -32.78 8.31 17.08
N ILE A 107 -32.26 8.28 15.86
CA ILE A 107 -30.97 7.68 15.52
C ILE A 107 -29.95 8.33 16.47
N LYS A 108 -29.56 7.61 17.52
CA LYS A 108 -28.45 8.03 18.38
C LYS A 108 -27.19 7.94 17.52
N GLU A 109 -26.70 9.07 17.01
CA GLU A 109 -25.37 9.12 16.42
C GLU A 109 -24.36 8.70 17.48
N GLU A 110 -23.83 7.48 17.38
CA GLU A 110 -22.79 7.01 18.29
C GLU A 110 -21.52 7.86 18.10
N VAL A 111 -20.94 8.37 19.19
CA VAL A 111 -19.67 9.10 19.11
C VAL A 111 -18.62 8.22 18.41
N PRO A 112 -17.96 8.71 17.35
CA PRO A 112 -16.98 7.91 16.62
C PRO A 112 -15.81 7.53 17.52
N LEU A 113 -15.45 6.24 17.48
CA LEU A 113 -14.32 5.68 18.20
C LEU A 113 -13.01 6.40 17.86
N PRO A 114 -12.02 6.40 18.78
CA PRO A 114 -10.71 6.98 18.50
C PRO A 114 -10.05 6.27 17.30
N SER A 115 -9.62 7.05 16.31
CA SER A 115 -9.05 6.53 15.08
C SER A 115 -7.57 6.18 15.25
N ILE A 116 -7.18 4.94 14.97
CA ILE A 116 -5.77 4.50 14.94
C ILE A 116 -4.99 5.28 13.87
N ILE A 117 -5.56 5.46 12.67
CA ILE A 117 -4.90 6.17 11.57
C ILE A 117 -4.58 7.63 11.93
N GLY A 118 -5.47 8.31 12.68
CA GLY A 118 -5.25 9.68 13.13
C GLY A 118 -4.17 9.80 14.21
N VAL A 119 -3.92 8.73 14.98
CA VAL A 119 -2.81 8.66 15.94
C VAL A 119 -1.49 8.42 15.21
N LEU A 120 -1.45 7.45 14.29
CA LEU A 120 -0.27 7.19 13.46
C LEU A 120 0.13 8.43 12.65
N TRP A 121 -0.84 9.14 12.08
CA TRP A 121 -0.59 10.41 11.40
C TRP A 121 0.07 11.43 12.34
N ARG A 122 -0.44 11.60 13.56
CA ARG A 122 0.16 12.56 14.51
C ARG A 122 1.57 12.19 14.94
N MET A 123 1.87 10.89 15.09
CA MET A 123 3.21 10.40 15.42
C MET A 123 4.20 10.62 14.28
N PHE A 124 3.83 10.29 13.04
CA PHE A 124 4.77 10.23 11.91
C PHE A 124 4.56 11.31 10.84
N LYS A 125 3.71 12.33 11.07
CA LYS A 125 3.40 13.38 10.08
C LYS A 125 4.62 14.04 9.45
N TRP A 126 5.67 14.31 10.23
CA TRP A 126 6.85 15.01 9.72
C TRP A 126 7.66 14.15 8.77
N GLU A 127 7.79 12.86 9.06
CA GLU A 127 8.44 11.89 8.17
C GLU A 127 7.59 11.66 6.91
N LEU A 128 6.26 11.56 7.05
CA LEU A 128 5.34 11.42 5.92
C LEU A 128 5.35 12.64 5.00
N ILE A 129 5.30 13.85 5.55
CA ILE A 129 5.37 15.11 4.78
C ILE A 129 6.74 15.25 4.13
N GLY A 130 7.83 14.95 4.86
CA GLY A 130 9.18 14.92 4.29
C GLY A 130 9.28 13.97 3.09
N GLY A 131 8.72 12.77 3.21
CA GLY A 131 8.60 11.82 2.10
C GLY A 131 7.78 12.36 0.93
N SER A 132 6.64 13.03 1.19
CA SER A 132 5.84 13.67 0.13
C SER A 132 6.63 14.73 -0.63
N VAL A 133 7.40 15.56 0.07
CA VAL A 133 8.21 16.64 -0.54
C VAL A 133 9.32 16.06 -1.41
N ILE A 134 10.04 15.05 -0.92
CA ILE A 134 11.12 14.39 -1.69
C ILE A 134 10.53 13.72 -2.94
N LYS A 135 9.36 13.08 -2.81
CA LYS A 135 8.65 12.48 -3.92
C LYS A 135 8.23 13.53 -4.96
N LEU A 136 7.72 14.67 -4.52
CA LEU A 136 7.35 15.80 -5.39
C LEU A 136 8.54 16.24 -6.25
N PHE A 137 9.69 16.49 -5.64
CA PHE A 137 10.90 16.90 -6.38
C PHE A 137 11.38 15.83 -7.35
N SER A 138 11.38 14.55 -6.93
CA SER A 138 11.73 13.43 -7.80
C SER A 138 10.83 13.35 -9.04
N ASP A 139 9.53 13.60 -8.87
CA ASP A 139 8.54 13.59 -9.95
C ASP A 139 8.70 14.79 -10.88
N LEU A 140 8.97 15.99 -10.36
CA LEU A 140 9.26 17.16 -11.18
C LEU A 140 10.51 16.96 -12.05
N ILE A 141 11.59 16.41 -11.46
CA ILE A 141 12.83 16.13 -12.19
C ILE A 141 12.62 15.02 -13.24
N GLN A 142 11.63 14.13 -13.07
CA GLN A 142 11.28 13.14 -14.10
C GLN A 142 11.02 13.76 -15.46
N PHE A 143 10.30 14.87 -15.45
CA PHE A 143 9.85 15.55 -16.66
C PHE A 143 10.94 16.44 -17.26
N ALA A 144 12.02 16.72 -16.53
CA ALA A 144 13.20 17.37 -17.09
C ALA A 144 13.90 16.50 -18.14
N ASN A 145 13.90 15.16 -17.98
CA ASN A 145 14.54 14.24 -18.93
C ASN A 145 13.96 14.34 -20.35
N PRO A 146 12.64 14.22 -20.58
CA PRO A 146 12.05 14.46 -21.89
C PRO A 146 12.33 15.86 -22.46
N ALA A 147 12.36 16.89 -21.62
CA ALA A 147 12.64 18.26 -22.07
C ALA A 147 14.08 18.42 -22.59
N PHE A 148 15.07 17.94 -21.83
CA PHE A 148 16.47 17.91 -22.28
C PHE A 148 16.66 17.05 -23.53
N LEU A 149 15.96 15.92 -23.61
CA LEU A 149 16.01 15.06 -24.79
C LEU A 149 15.46 15.78 -26.04
N SER A 150 14.34 16.51 -25.91
CA SER A 150 13.78 17.31 -27.00
C SER A 150 14.75 18.39 -27.48
N LEU A 151 15.41 19.12 -26.56
CA LEU A 151 16.41 20.13 -26.91
C LEU A 151 17.64 19.53 -27.59
N LEU A 152 18.07 18.34 -27.17
CA LEU A 152 19.18 17.63 -27.77
C LEU A 152 18.85 17.15 -29.21
N ILE A 153 17.61 16.72 -29.44
CA ILE A 153 17.13 16.38 -30.79
C ILE A 153 17.17 17.64 -31.68
N THR A 154 16.61 18.77 -31.23
CA THR A 154 16.65 20.04 -31.98
C THR A 154 18.08 20.53 -32.24
N PHE A 155 19.00 20.38 -31.27
CA PHE A 155 20.42 20.67 -31.47
C PHE A 155 21.06 19.80 -32.56
N THR A 156 20.61 18.54 -32.70
CA THR A 156 21.15 17.62 -33.72
C THR A 156 20.61 17.93 -35.13
N GLU A 157 19.49 18.63 -35.23
CA GLU A 157 18.89 19.06 -36.50
C GLU A 157 19.56 20.31 -37.08
N ASP A 158 20.17 21.16 -36.24
CA ASP A 158 20.84 22.40 -36.65
C ASP A 158 22.36 22.16 -36.87
N PRO A 159 22.85 22.20 -38.12
CA PRO A 159 24.26 21.95 -38.44
C PRO A 159 25.21 23.06 -37.98
N ASP A 160 24.72 24.27 -37.69
CA ASP A 160 25.54 25.42 -37.30
C ASP A 160 25.60 25.63 -35.77
N ALA A 161 24.92 24.78 -34.99
CA ALA A 161 24.83 24.92 -33.55
C ALA A 161 26.17 24.65 -32.84
N PRO A 162 26.53 25.46 -31.82
CA PRO A 162 27.82 25.34 -31.17
C PRO A 162 27.87 24.16 -30.19
N LEU A 163 29.01 23.45 -30.18
CA LEU A 163 29.20 22.20 -29.41
C LEU A 163 28.91 22.32 -27.90
N TYR A 164 29.13 23.49 -27.30
CA TYR A 164 28.92 23.67 -25.86
C TYR A 164 27.43 23.52 -25.46
N GLU A 165 26.49 23.80 -26.37
CA GLU A 165 25.05 23.65 -26.12
C GLU A 165 24.65 22.18 -26.03
N GLY A 166 25.12 21.35 -26.97
CA GLY A 166 24.93 19.91 -26.93
C GLY A 166 25.53 19.26 -25.67
N LEU A 167 26.73 19.70 -25.26
CA LEU A 167 27.35 19.24 -24.01
C LEU A 167 26.54 19.66 -22.77
N PHE A 168 25.99 20.87 -22.77
CA PHE A 168 25.13 21.35 -21.68
C PHE A 168 23.83 20.53 -21.57
N PHE A 169 23.14 20.27 -22.68
CA PHE A 169 21.92 19.45 -22.68
C PHE A 169 22.18 17.99 -22.27
N SER A 170 23.27 17.39 -22.77
CA SER A 170 23.69 16.03 -22.40
C SER A 170 24.06 15.94 -20.92
N GLY A 171 24.83 16.90 -20.40
CA GLY A 171 25.15 17.00 -18.97
C GLY A 171 23.91 17.20 -18.11
N GLY A 172 22.98 18.05 -18.55
CA GLY A 172 21.68 18.26 -17.91
C GLY A 172 20.88 16.96 -17.78
N LEU A 173 20.77 16.20 -18.87
CA LEU A 173 20.08 14.90 -18.93
C LEU A 173 20.71 13.87 -17.98
N PHE A 174 22.04 13.80 -17.91
CA PHE A 174 22.76 12.93 -16.98
C PHE A 174 22.49 13.33 -15.52
N ILE A 175 22.63 14.62 -15.19
CA ILE A 175 22.46 15.14 -13.84
C ILE A 175 21.01 14.97 -13.37
N SER A 176 20.02 15.26 -14.21
CA SER A 176 18.60 15.05 -13.87
C SER A 176 18.29 13.57 -13.61
N GLY A 177 18.86 12.66 -14.42
CA GLY A 177 18.73 11.22 -14.22
C GLY A 177 19.30 10.76 -12.87
N VAL A 178 20.54 11.15 -12.55
CA VAL A 178 21.21 10.79 -11.28
C VAL A 178 20.46 11.40 -10.09
N LEU A 179 20.11 12.69 -10.14
CA LEU A 179 19.42 13.37 -9.05
C LEU A 179 18.03 12.76 -8.79
N ARG A 180 17.27 12.46 -9.84
CA ARG A 180 15.99 11.74 -9.70
C ARG A 180 16.18 10.39 -9.02
N SER A 181 17.18 9.61 -9.44
CA SER A 181 17.47 8.29 -8.88
C SER A 181 17.79 8.36 -7.39
N LEU A 182 18.65 9.30 -6.98
CA LEU A 182 18.99 9.53 -5.58
C LEU A 182 17.78 9.95 -4.75
N LEU A 183 16.96 10.88 -5.24
CA LEU A 183 15.75 11.31 -4.54
C LEU A 183 14.72 10.18 -4.40
N LEU A 184 14.55 9.36 -5.45
CA LEU A 184 13.62 8.24 -5.44
C LEU A 184 14.08 7.15 -4.46
N ASN A 185 15.39 6.85 -4.43
CA ASN A 185 15.96 5.92 -3.46
C ASN A 185 15.76 6.44 -2.02
N ASN A 186 16.08 7.72 -1.78
CA ASN A 186 15.89 8.34 -0.47
C ASN A 186 14.42 8.29 -0.02
N TYR A 187 13.49 8.58 -0.93
CA TYR A 187 12.06 8.45 -0.71
C TYR A 187 11.68 7.04 -0.23
N PHE A 188 12.11 6.00 -0.96
CA PHE A 188 11.81 4.63 -0.57
C PHE A 188 12.43 4.26 0.77
N THR A 189 13.70 4.60 1.01
CA THR A 189 14.36 4.35 2.30
C THR A 189 13.61 5.00 3.46
N LEU A 190 13.23 6.27 3.33
CA LEU A 190 12.46 6.99 4.36
C LEU A 190 11.10 6.33 4.60
N MET A 191 10.33 6.04 3.53
CA MET A 191 8.99 5.47 3.67
C MET A 191 9.00 4.02 4.17
N PHE A 192 10.01 3.22 3.81
CA PHE A 192 10.17 1.88 4.37
C PHE A 192 10.47 1.94 5.87
N ARG A 193 11.28 2.91 6.34
CA ARG A 193 11.52 3.13 7.78
C ARG A 193 10.23 3.51 8.51
N VAL A 194 9.46 4.45 7.97
CA VAL A 194 8.15 4.82 8.54
C VAL A 194 7.23 3.60 8.60
N GLY A 195 7.19 2.80 7.54
CA GLY A 195 6.39 1.57 7.50
C GLY A 195 6.79 0.58 8.60
N THR A 196 8.09 0.38 8.83
CA THR A 196 8.61 -0.47 9.91
C THR A 196 8.30 0.11 11.29
N LYS A 197 8.44 1.43 11.50
CA LYS A 197 8.04 2.10 12.75
C LYS A 197 6.56 1.89 13.05
N ILE A 198 5.70 2.03 12.05
CA ILE A 198 4.25 1.76 12.17
C ILE A 198 4.00 0.29 12.55
N GLN A 199 4.70 -0.65 11.89
CA GLN A 199 4.59 -2.08 12.21
C GLN A 199 4.95 -2.36 13.67
N SER A 200 6.12 -1.92 14.12
CA SER A 200 6.59 -2.12 15.49
C SER A 200 5.64 -1.51 16.50
N THR A 201 5.18 -0.29 16.25
CA THR A 201 4.24 0.43 17.12
C THR A 201 2.92 -0.32 17.28
N LEU A 202 2.32 -0.76 16.16
CA LEU A 202 1.04 -1.46 16.18
C LEU A 202 1.16 -2.85 16.81
N THR A 203 2.24 -3.58 16.52
CA THR A 203 2.51 -4.89 17.15
C THR A 203 2.63 -4.76 18.67
N THR A 204 3.42 -3.80 19.16
CA THR A 204 3.57 -3.58 20.60
C THR A 204 2.27 -3.07 21.23
N ALA A 205 1.51 -2.21 20.54
CA ALA A 205 0.20 -1.76 21.01
C ALA A 205 -0.81 -2.92 21.16
N VAL A 206 -0.86 -3.83 20.17
CA VAL A 206 -1.73 -5.02 20.22
C VAL A 206 -1.27 -5.97 21.33
N TYR A 207 0.04 -6.17 21.48
CA TYR A 207 0.61 -6.97 22.56
C TYR A 207 0.23 -6.42 23.95
N ASN A 208 0.51 -5.14 24.21
CA ASN A 208 0.19 -4.47 25.47
C ASN A 208 -1.31 -4.46 25.75
N LYS A 209 -2.14 -4.28 24.71
CA LYS A 209 -3.59 -4.36 24.86
C LYS A 209 -4.04 -5.76 25.25
N THR A 210 -3.47 -6.80 24.63
CA THR A 210 -3.79 -8.20 24.88
C THR A 210 -3.51 -8.59 26.33
N LEU A 211 -2.41 -8.10 26.91
CA LEU A 211 -2.08 -8.32 28.32
C LEU A 211 -3.08 -7.65 29.29
N LYS A 212 -3.75 -6.58 28.86
CA LYS A 212 -4.72 -5.80 29.66
C LYS A 212 -6.18 -6.16 29.36
N LEU A 213 -6.45 -7.18 28.54
CA LEU A 213 -7.83 -7.58 28.20
C LEU A 213 -8.51 -8.29 29.38
N SER A 214 -9.80 -8.00 29.59
CA SER A 214 -10.64 -8.74 30.53
C SER A 214 -10.88 -10.17 30.04
N ASN A 215 -11.17 -11.10 30.96
CA ASN A 215 -11.49 -12.48 30.60
C ASN A 215 -12.69 -12.58 29.64
N SER A 216 -13.70 -11.71 29.81
CA SER A 216 -14.88 -11.65 28.93
C SER A 216 -14.51 -11.23 27.51
N SER A 217 -13.65 -10.22 27.35
CA SER A 217 -13.17 -9.78 26.03
C SER A 217 -12.19 -10.76 25.41
N ARG A 218 -11.34 -11.42 26.21
CA ARG A 218 -10.41 -12.46 25.74
C ARG A 218 -11.14 -13.69 25.22
N ARG A 219 -12.33 -14.02 25.73
CA ARG A 219 -13.17 -15.11 25.19
C ARG A 219 -13.77 -14.78 23.82
N GLN A 220 -13.84 -13.51 23.42
CA GLN A 220 -14.37 -13.10 22.12
C GLN A 220 -13.36 -13.25 20.98
N LYS A 221 -12.05 -13.32 21.29
CA LYS A 221 -10.97 -13.40 20.30
C LYS A 221 -10.00 -14.52 20.67
N THR A 222 -9.85 -15.48 19.77
CA THR A 222 -8.90 -16.57 19.93
C THR A 222 -7.46 -16.05 19.85
N GLN A 223 -6.52 -16.78 20.47
CA GLN A 223 -5.10 -16.44 20.37
C GLN A 223 -4.62 -16.43 18.91
N GLY A 224 -5.12 -17.35 18.09
CA GLY A 224 -4.84 -17.41 16.65
C GLY A 224 -5.30 -16.16 15.90
N GLU A 225 -6.49 -15.62 16.20
CA GLU A 225 -6.97 -14.36 15.60
C GLU A 225 -6.08 -13.16 15.95
N ILE A 226 -5.56 -13.09 17.19
CA ILE A 226 -4.68 -12.00 17.62
C ILE A 226 -3.31 -12.09 16.92
N VAL A 227 -2.76 -13.30 16.83
CA VAL A 227 -1.50 -13.53 16.09
C VAL A 227 -1.69 -13.22 14.61
N ASN A 228 -2.81 -13.63 14.01
CA ASN A 228 -3.14 -13.32 12.63
C ASN A 228 -3.26 -11.81 12.39
N LEU A 229 -3.88 -11.07 13.31
CA LEU A 229 -3.97 -9.61 13.25
C LEU A 229 -2.58 -8.96 13.23
N MET A 230 -1.64 -9.41 14.07
CA MET A 230 -0.28 -8.89 14.08
C MET A 230 0.54 -9.33 12.85
N ALA A 231 0.35 -10.55 12.37
CA ALA A 231 1.13 -11.09 11.26
C ALA A 231 0.66 -10.59 9.89
N ILE A 232 -0.65 -10.41 9.70
CA ILE A 232 -1.24 -10.06 8.40
C ILE A 232 -1.67 -8.61 8.36
N ASP A 233 -2.57 -8.19 9.26
CA ASP A 233 -3.17 -6.86 9.18
C ASP A 233 -2.16 -5.75 9.49
N VAL A 234 -1.33 -5.91 10.52
CA VAL A 234 -0.26 -4.95 10.83
C VAL A 234 0.81 -4.92 9.74
N ASP A 235 1.17 -6.07 9.15
CA ASP A 235 2.12 -6.10 8.03
C ASP A 235 1.59 -5.36 6.78
N ARG A 236 0.28 -5.43 6.52
CA ARG A 236 -0.33 -4.62 5.44
C ARG A 236 -0.12 -3.13 5.63
N PHE A 237 -0.16 -2.60 6.85
CA PHE A 237 0.15 -1.19 7.10
C PHE A 237 1.58 -0.85 6.71
N ARG A 238 2.55 -1.71 7.04
CA ARG A 238 3.95 -1.54 6.62
C ARG A 238 4.08 -1.52 5.10
N LEU A 239 3.44 -2.47 4.41
CA LEU A 239 3.53 -2.61 2.96
C LEU A 239 2.84 -1.46 2.21
N ILE A 240 1.75 -0.92 2.74
CA ILE A 240 0.99 0.18 2.13
C ILE A 240 1.69 1.53 2.33
N THR A 241 2.46 1.70 3.40
CA THR A 241 3.15 2.96 3.74
C THR A 241 3.93 3.58 2.57
N PRO A 242 4.86 2.88 1.89
CA PRO A 242 5.59 3.44 0.74
C PRO A 242 4.72 3.70 -0.50
N GLN A 243 3.51 3.15 -0.56
CA GLN A 243 2.57 3.35 -1.66
C GLN A 243 1.62 4.53 -1.43
N LEU A 244 1.53 5.07 -0.20
CA LEU A 244 0.60 6.17 0.12
C LEU A 244 0.78 7.39 -0.78
N GLN A 245 2.04 7.77 -1.06
CA GLN A 245 2.29 8.97 -1.86
C GLN A 245 1.94 8.78 -3.33
N GLN A 246 1.83 7.54 -3.82
CA GLN A 246 1.45 7.25 -5.20
C GLN A 246 0.03 7.75 -5.52
N TYR A 247 -0.86 7.81 -4.51
CA TYR A 247 -2.25 8.22 -4.70
C TYR A 247 -2.41 9.66 -5.19
N TRP A 248 -1.57 10.60 -4.72
CA TRP A 248 -1.59 11.99 -5.19
C TRP A 248 -0.55 12.24 -6.29
N SER A 249 0.59 11.55 -6.24
CA SER A 249 1.68 11.66 -7.20
C SER A 249 1.26 11.21 -8.60
N SER A 250 0.51 10.09 -8.71
CA SER A 250 0.07 9.55 -10.01
C SER A 250 -0.85 10.53 -10.79
N PRO A 251 -1.93 11.08 -10.21
CA PRO A 251 -2.72 12.12 -10.88
C PRO A 251 -1.90 13.33 -11.30
N MET A 252 -0.99 13.82 -10.44
CA MET A 252 -0.11 14.93 -10.77
C MET A 252 0.77 14.62 -11.98
N GLN A 253 1.40 13.44 -12.02
CA GLN A 253 2.22 13.01 -13.15
C GLN A 253 1.41 12.94 -14.45
N VAL A 254 0.18 12.40 -14.40
CA VAL A 254 -0.72 12.36 -15.57
C VAL A 254 -1.01 13.78 -16.06
N ILE A 255 -1.32 14.72 -15.18
CA ILE A 255 -1.61 16.12 -15.55
C ILE A 255 -0.38 16.77 -16.21
N ILE A 256 0.80 16.65 -15.61
CA ILE A 256 2.04 17.25 -16.17
C ILE A 256 2.37 16.64 -17.53
N CYS A 257 2.28 15.30 -17.64
CA CYS A 257 2.50 14.59 -18.90
C CYS A 257 1.52 15.07 -19.99
N MET A 258 0.24 15.22 -19.65
CA MET A 258 -0.78 15.71 -20.59
C MET A 258 -0.50 17.14 -21.06
N VAL A 259 -0.04 18.03 -20.17
CA VAL A 259 0.34 19.41 -20.53
C VAL A 259 1.55 19.42 -21.48
N LEU A 260 2.58 18.61 -21.20
CA LEU A 260 3.77 18.52 -22.05
C LEU A 260 3.45 17.93 -23.43
N LEU A 261 2.61 16.89 -23.48
CA LEU A 261 2.17 16.30 -24.75
C LEU A 261 1.27 17.25 -25.53
N TRP A 262 0.43 18.06 -24.85
CA TRP A 262 -0.40 19.06 -25.52
C TRP A 262 0.43 20.10 -26.26
N GLN A 263 1.57 20.49 -25.70
CA GLN A 263 2.50 21.42 -26.35
C GLN A 263 3.15 20.85 -27.61
N THR A 264 3.31 19.52 -27.71
CA THR A 264 3.97 18.88 -28.85
C THR A 264 3.01 18.41 -29.94
N VAL A 265 1.84 17.86 -29.57
CA VAL A 265 0.91 17.22 -30.52
C VAL A 265 -0.50 17.88 -30.51
N GLY A 266 -0.74 18.85 -29.64
CA GLY A 266 -2.00 19.60 -29.59
C GLY A 266 -3.22 18.72 -29.25
N PHE A 267 -4.30 18.89 -30.01
CA PHE A 267 -5.58 18.23 -29.75
C PHE A 267 -5.52 16.69 -29.83
N ALA A 268 -4.57 16.14 -30.57
CA ALA A 268 -4.43 14.69 -30.76
C ALA A 268 -4.13 13.92 -29.45
N VAL A 269 -3.63 14.59 -28.42
CA VAL A 269 -3.36 14.00 -27.10
C VAL A 269 -4.61 13.40 -26.45
N PHE A 270 -5.79 13.99 -26.69
CA PHE A 270 -7.04 13.46 -26.13
C PHE A 270 -7.39 12.07 -26.66
N ALA A 271 -6.99 11.73 -27.89
CA ALA A 271 -7.20 10.39 -28.44
C ALA A 271 -6.39 9.34 -27.66
N GLY A 272 -5.12 9.62 -27.38
CA GLY A 272 -4.27 8.75 -26.55
C GLY A 272 -4.77 8.65 -25.11
N PHE A 273 -5.21 9.77 -24.53
CA PHE A 273 -5.79 9.80 -23.18
C PHE A 273 -7.06 8.96 -23.05
N LEU A 274 -7.94 8.99 -24.06
CA LEU A 274 -9.15 8.17 -24.09
C LEU A 274 -8.82 6.68 -24.09
N VAL A 275 -7.79 6.26 -24.85
CA VAL A 275 -7.29 4.88 -24.82
C VAL A 275 -6.73 4.52 -23.45
N MET A 276 -5.94 5.40 -22.84
CA MET A 276 -5.41 5.15 -21.50
C MET A 276 -6.53 4.99 -20.45
N ILE A 277 -7.57 5.82 -20.50
CA ILE A 277 -8.74 5.69 -19.62
C ILE A 277 -9.47 4.38 -19.88
N SER A 278 -9.65 3.95 -21.13
CA SER A 278 -10.36 2.70 -21.45
C SER A 278 -9.59 1.43 -21.04
N LEU A 279 -8.26 1.50 -20.95
CA LEU A 279 -7.42 0.41 -20.41
C LEU A 279 -7.63 0.19 -18.91
N ILE A 280 -8.04 1.19 -18.14
CA ILE A 280 -8.31 1.07 -16.69
C ILE A 280 -9.47 0.09 -16.40
N PRO A 281 -10.71 0.31 -16.88
CA PRO A 281 -11.82 -0.61 -16.64
C PRO A 281 -11.57 -1.98 -17.27
N PHE A 282 -10.84 -2.03 -18.40
CA PHE A 282 -10.43 -3.30 -18.99
C PHE A 282 -9.54 -4.11 -18.03
N ASN A 283 -8.49 -3.49 -17.47
CA ASN A 283 -7.62 -4.12 -16.47
C ASN A 283 -8.40 -4.55 -15.21
N ILE A 284 -9.34 -3.72 -14.74
CA ILE A 284 -10.21 -4.06 -13.60
C ILE A 284 -11.06 -5.29 -13.93
N CYS A 285 -11.71 -5.33 -15.09
CA CYS A 285 -12.53 -6.47 -15.52
C CYS A 285 -11.71 -7.77 -15.56
N MET A 286 -10.54 -7.74 -16.20
CA MET A 286 -9.64 -8.90 -16.27
C MET A 286 -9.17 -9.35 -14.88
N SER A 287 -8.87 -8.40 -13.99
CA SER A 287 -8.51 -8.67 -12.59
C SER A 287 -9.64 -9.34 -11.82
N LEU A 288 -10.89 -8.88 -11.99
CA LEU A 288 -12.07 -9.49 -11.34
C LEU A 288 -12.35 -10.91 -11.84
N ILE A 289 -12.22 -11.15 -13.16
CA ILE A 289 -12.36 -12.49 -13.75
C ILE A 289 -11.27 -13.43 -13.24
N SER A 290 -10.01 -12.98 -13.27
CA SER A 290 -8.87 -13.75 -12.76
C SER A 290 -9.07 -14.10 -11.28
N LYS A 291 -9.44 -13.11 -10.46
CA LYS A 291 -9.73 -13.30 -9.03
C LYS A 291 -10.84 -14.33 -8.79
N LYS A 292 -11.92 -14.29 -9.57
CA LYS A 292 -13.02 -15.27 -9.46
C LYS A 292 -12.52 -16.70 -9.63
N TRP A 293 -11.72 -16.95 -10.67
CA TRP A 293 -11.17 -18.29 -10.92
C TRP A 293 -10.09 -18.69 -9.92
N THR A 294 -9.24 -17.77 -9.48
CA THR A 294 -8.27 -18.03 -8.40
C THR A 294 -8.98 -18.43 -7.10
N VAL A 295 -10.09 -17.79 -6.74
CA VAL A 295 -10.87 -18.19 -5.55
C VAL A 295 -11.46 -19.59 -5.70
N GLN A 296 -11.99 -19.94 -6.87
CA GLN A 296 -12.50 -21.28 -7.12
C GLN A 296 -11.37 -22.34 -7.08
N GLN A 297 -10.22 -22.01 -7.66
CA GLN A 297 -9.03 -22.86 -7.61
C GLN A 297 -8.57 -23.12 -6.18
N MET A 298 -8.56 -22.08 -5.32
CA MET A 298 -8.16 -22.24 -3.92
C MET A 298 -9.03 -23.27 -3.19
N ARG A 299 -10.34 -23.33 -3.47
CA ARG A 299 -11.23 -24.36 -2.89
C ARG A 299 -10.84 -25.79 -3.30
N LEU A 300 -10.57 -26.01 -4.59
CA LEU A 300 -10.13 -27.33 -5.09
C LEU A 300 -8.74 -27.70 -4.56
N LYS A 301 -7.86 -26.72 -4.41
CA LYS A 301 -6.54 -26.91 -3.80
C LYS A 301 -6.66 -27.35 -2.34
N ASP A 302 -7.55 -26.72 -1.56
CA ASP A 302 -7.82 -27.09 -0.17
C ASP A 302 -8.39 -28.51 -0.07
N GLU A 303 -9.32 -28.87 -0.96
CA GLU A 303 -9.87 -30.21 -1.07
C GLU A 303 -8.79 -31.25 -1.39
N ARG A 304 -7.94 -30.99 -2.39
CA ARG A 304 -6.81 -31.86 -2.76
C ARG A 304 -5.87 -32.07 -1.57
N ILE A 305 -5.47 -30.99 -0.89
CA ILE A 305 -4.56 -31.06 0.27
C ILE A 305 -5.21 -31.86 1.41
N ARG A 306 -6.52 -31.70 1.65
CA ARG A 306 -7.24 -32.49 2.63
C ARG A 306 -7.21 -33.98 2.28
N MET A 307 -7.55 -34.34 1.04
CA MET A 307 -7.54 -35.75 0.60
C MET A 307 -6.14 -36.36 0.71
N THR A 308 -5.10 -35.65 0.29
CA THR A 308 -3.71 -36.13 0.44
C THR A 308 -3.34 -36.35 1.91
N ASN A 309 -3.78 -35.48 2.82
CA ASN A 309 -3.54 -35.66 4.26
C ASN A 309 -4.26 -36.89 4.84
N GLU A 310 -5.50 -37.15 4.41
CA GLU A 310 -6.25 -38.35 4.82
C GLU A 310 -5.54 -39.64 4.36
N VAL A 311 -5.08 -39.68 3.11
CA VAL A 311 -4.32 -40.82 2.57
C VAL A 311 -3.01 -41.03 3.33
N LEU A 312 -2.26 -39.96 3.62
CA LEU A 312 -1.01 -40.05 4.38
C LEU A 312 -1.23 -40.49 5.82
N SER A 313 -2.28 -40.00 6.48
CA SER A 313 -2.64 -40.42 7.84
C SER A 313 -3.04 -41.90 7.89
N GLY A 314 -3.66 -42.41 6.82
CA GLY A 314 -4.10 -43.81 6.67
C GLY A 314 -3.13 -44.73 5.92
N ILE A 315 -1.88 -44.32 5.69
CA ILE A 315 -1.01 -44.95 4.69
C ILE A 315 -0.78 -46.46 4.89
N LYS A 316 -0.76 -46.93 6.14
CA LYS A 316 -0.60 -48.36 6.45
C LYS A 316 -1.76 -49.20 5.92
N VAL A 317 -2.99 -48.70 6.04
CA VAL A 317 -4.20 -49.37 5.56
C VAL A 317 -4.23 -49.35 4.04
N VAL A 318 -3.93 -48.21 3.44
CA VAL A 318 -3.85 -48.05 1.98
C VAL A 318 -2.88 -49.06 1.35
N LYS A 319 -1.68 -49.19 1.92
CA LYS A 319 -0.64 -50.16 1.50
C LYS A 319 -1.08 -51.62 1.71
N LEU A 320 -1.80 -51.92 2.80
CA LEU A 320 -2.26 -53.28 3.11
C LEU A 320 -3.28 -53.79 2.08
N TYR A 321 -4.14 -52.90 1.57
CA TYR A 321 -5.19 -53.23 0.60
C TYR A 321 -4.82 -52.94 -0.86
N ALA A 322 -3.59 -52.48 -1.13
CA ALA A 322 -3.14 -52.06 -2.47
C ALA A 322 -4.05 -51.00 -3.12
N TRP A 323 -4.58 -50.06 -2.31
CA TRP A 323 -5.51 -49.00 -2.76
C TRP A 323 -4.81 -47.77 -3.35
N GLU A 324 -3.48 -47.78 -3.51
CA GLU A 324 -2.72 -46.63 -4.01
C GLU A 324 -3.22 -46.12 -5.36
N PRO A 325 -3.42 -46.96 -6.39
CA PRO A 325 -3.83 -46.48 -7.71
C PRO A 325 -5.22 -45.84 -7.68
N ALA A 326 -6.16 -46.43 -6.93
CA ALA A 326 -7.52 -45.92 -6.83
C ALA A 326 -7.59 -44.56 -6.11
N LEU A 327 -6.77 -44.36 -5.07
CA LEU A 327 -6.68 -43.09 -4.36
C LEU A 327 -5.91 -42.04 -5.15
N GLU A 328 -4.91 -42.45 -5.94
CA GLU A 328 -4.21 -41.60 -6.90
C GLU A 328 -5.19 -41.02 -7.93
N ASP A 329 -6.02 -41.88 -8.55
CA ASP A 329 -7.03 -41.44 -9.53
C ASP A 329 -8.00 -40.40 -8.94
N VAL A 330 -8.44 -40.58 -7.70
CA VAL A 330 -9.32 -39.62 -7.00
C VAL A 330 -8.61 -38.26 -6.82
N VAL A 331 -7.33 -38.26 -6.43
CA VAL A 331 -6.56 -37.01 -6.27
C VAL A 331 -6.31 -36.35 -7.63
N ASP A 332 -6.06 -37.14 -8.67
CA ASP A 332 -5.84 -36.67 -10.02
C ASP A 332 -7.08 -36.05 -10.66
N GLU A 333 -8.28 -36.60 -10.41
CA GLU A 333 -9.53 -35.97 -10.83
C GLU A 333 -9.70 -34.55 -10.27
N ILE A 334 -9.35 -34.35 -8.99
CA ILE A 334 -9.36 -33.03 -8.35
C ILE A 334 -8.30 -32.15 -9.00
N ARG A 335 -7.11 -32.69 -9.26
CA ARG A 335 -6.00 -31.96 -9.87
C ARG A 335 -6.30 -31.49 -11.29
N VAL A 336 -6.99 -32.28 -12.10
CA VAL A 336 -7.43 -31.89 -13.45
C VAL A 336 -8.39 -30.71 -13.39
N LYS A 337 -9.37 -30.74 -12.48
CA LYS A 337 -10.31 -29.63 -12.26
C LYS A 337 -9.57 -28.38 -11.79
N GLU A 338 -8.65 -28.50 -10.83
CA GLU A 338 -7.80 -27.41 -10.35
C GLU A 338 -6.98 -26.79 -11.49
N MET A 339 -6.30 -27.63 -12.27
CA MET A 339 -5.45 -27.20 -13.39
C MET A 339 -6.22 -26.46 -14.48
N SER A 340 -7.47 -26.87 -14.73
CA SER A 340 -8.33 -26.16 -15.68
C SER A 340 -8.60 -24.71 -15.26
N LEU A 341 -8.75 -24.45 -13.97
CA LEU A 341 -8.94 -23.10 -13.42
C LEU A 341 -7.64 -22.31 -13.42
N VAL A 342 -6.51 -22.95 -13.06
CA VAL A 342 -5.17 -22.35 -13.16
C VAL A 342 -4.92 -21.87 -14.59
N ARG A 343 -5.20 -22.71 -15.59
CA ARG A 343 -5.02 -22.35 -17.00
C ARG A 343 -5.90 -21.18 -17.41
N LYS A 344 -7.19 -21.19 -17.05
CA LYS A 344 -8.11 -20.07 -17.36
C LYS A 344 -7.62 -18.75 -16.73
N ALA A 345 -7.29 -18.77 -15.43
CA ALA A 345 -6.77 -17.60 -14.71
C ALA A 345 -5.44 -17.11 -15.28
N GLY A 346 -4.54 -18.05 -15.63
CA GLY A 346 -3.28 -17.76 -16.30
C GLY A 346 -3.47 -17.07 -17.64
N ILE A 347 -4.34 -17.58 -18.52
CA ILE A 347 -4.61 -16.96 -19.83
C ILE A 347 -5.10 -15.52 -19.68
N VAL A 348 -6.08 -15.28 -18.80
CA VAL A 348 -6.60 -13.92 -18.57
C VAL A 348 -5.53 -13.00 -17.97
N LYS A 349 -4.72 -13.50 -17.03
CA LYS A 349 -3.61 -12.74 -16.46
C LYS A 349 -2.58 -12.37 -17.52
N THR A 350 -2.15 -13.33 -18.32
CA THR A 350 -1.19 -13.09 -19.42
C THR A 350 -1.75 -12.10 -20.44
N LEU A 351 -3.03 -12.20 -20.80
CA LEU A 351 -3.66 -11.22 -21.69
C LEU A 351 -3.65 -9.80 -21.11
N ALA A 352 -3.93 -9.64 -19.82
CA ALA A 352 -3.84 -8.34 -19.16
C ALA A 352 -2.40 -7.82 -19.14
N ASP A 353 -1.42 -8.67 -18.81
CA ASP A 353 -0.01 -8.32 -18.79
C ASP A 353 0.48 -7.92 -20.20
N MET A 354 0.06 -8.64 -21.25
CA MET A 354 0.34 -8.30 -22.65
C MET A 354 -0.22 -6.92 -23.04
N LEU A 355 -1.46 -6.61 -22.65
CA LEU A 355 -2.06 -5.32 -22.93
C LEU A 355 -1.37 -4.17 -22.19
N ASN A 356 -0.89 -4.41 -20.97
CA ASN A 356 -0.10 -3.41 -20.23
C ASN A 356 1.26 -3.16 -20.89
N ILE A 357 1.93 -4.20 -21.40
CA ILE A 357 3.16 -4.05 -22.18
C ILE A 357 2.89 -3.32 -23.51
N ALA A 358 1.77 -3.62 -24.17
CA ALA A 358 1.36 -2.98 -25.41
C ALA A 358 0.76 -1.57 -25.24
N ALA A 359 0.48 -1.13 -24.01
CA ALA A 359 -0.21 0.12 -23.72
C ALA A 359 0.47 1.36 -24.36
N PRO A 360 1.81 1.53 -24.33
CA PRO A 360 2.45 2.67 -25.00
C PRO A 360 2.17 2.69 -26.51
N PHE A 361 2.18 1.53 -27.18
CA PHE A 361 1.86 1.44 -28.60
C PHE A 361 0.39 1.73 -28.89
N LEU A 362 -0.52 1.18 -28.08
CA LEU A 362 -1.96 1.41 -28.18
C LEU A 362 -2.34 2.88 -27.95
N VAL A 363 -1.62 3.59 -27.09
CA VAL A 363 -1.81 5.03 -26.84
C VAL A 363 -1.22 5.86 -27.99
N THR A 364 -0.03 5.49 -28.46
CA THR A 364 0.72 6.25 -29.46
C THR A 364 0.08 6.18 -30.85
N SER A 365 -0.46 5.02 -31.25
CA SER A 365 -1.02 4.83 -32.61
C SER A 365 -2.21 5.76 -32.91
N PRO A 366 -3.27 5.85 -32.09
CA PRO A 366 -4.38 6.78 -32.32
C PRO A 366 -3.99 8.25 -32.19
N CYS A 367 -3.03 8.56 -31.31
CA CYS A 367 -2.49 9.92 -31.17
C CYS A 367 -1.89 10.41 -32.51
N PHE A 368 -1.01 9.61 -33.12
CA PHE A 368 -0.44 9.93 -34.43
C PHE A 368 -1.49 9.93 -35.54
N SER A 369 -2.43 8.98 -35.57
CA SER A 369 -3.49 8.97 -36.58
C SER A 369 -4.34 10.24 -36.56
N VAL A 370 -4.74 10.71 -35.37
CA VAL A 370 -5.51 11.97 -35.24
C VAL A 370 -4.65 13.18 -35.59
N PHE A 371 -3.36 13.18 -35.22
CA PHE A 371 -2.43 14.25 -35.57
C PHE A 371 -2.30 14.40 -37.10
N PHE A 372 -2.07 13.30 -37.83
CA PHE A 372 -1.99 13.30 -39.28
C PHE A 372 -3.30 13.74 -39.95
N CYS A 373 -4.45 13.22 -39.48
CA CYS A 373 -5.75 13.65 -40.01
C CYS A 373 -5.99 15.15 -39.77
N HIS A 374 -5.69 15.66 -38.57
CA HIS A 374 -5.86 17.08 -38.26
C HIS A 374 -4.96 17.95 -39.14
N PHE A 375 -3.70 17.58 -39.30
CA PHE A 375 -2.76 18.29 -40.16
C PHE A 375 -3.21 18.31 -41.63
N TYR A 376 -3.74 17.19 -42.13
CA TYR A 376 -4.23 17.07 -43.51
C TYR A 376 -5.51 17.87 -43.79
N PHE A 377 -6.36 18.11 -42.78
CA PHE A 377 -7.60 18.89 -42.94
C PHE A 377 -7.42 20.39 -42.68
N VAL A 378 -6.36 20.79 -41.97
CA VAL A 378 -6.08 22.19 -41.60
C VAL A 378 -5.07 22.86 -42.56
N THR A 379 -4.29 22.07 -43.30
CA THR A 379 -3.40 22.54 -44.40
C THR A 379 -4.12 22.40 -45.73
#